data_AF-A0A2M8ADZ5-F1
#
_entry.id   AF-A0A2M8ADZ5-F1
#
_cell.length_a   1.000
_cell.length_b   1.000
_cell.length_c   1.000
_cell.angle_alpha   90.00
_cell.angle_beta   90.00
_cell.angle_gamma   90.00
#
_symmetry.space_group_name_H-M   'P 1'
#
loop_
_entity.id
_entity.type
_entity.pdbx_description
1 polymer ?
#
loop_
_entity_poly.entity_id
_entity_poly.type
_entity_poly.pdbx_seq_one_letter_code
_entity_poly.pdbx_strand_id
1 'polypeptide(L)'
;MKKLFYILFFVLLSPQAFAQNIDSLKLALKNAKHDTTRCNILNEMIEAENDDEVWPLYNTEMKNIAEILLTSQQKVKAVKIAKKYLAEAFNNIGFIFDNQGNISKALENYGKGLKIREDIEDKYGIAMPLNNLGFHYKNHGGLQKALVFYSRSFKIDEEMGDKQGMAHLLTRKIHKFSTT
;
A
#
# COMPACT_ATOMS: atom_id res chain seq x y z
N MET A 1 20.16 -5.89 56.21
CA MET A 1 19.67 -7.24 55.89
C MET A 1 18.16 -7.20 55.65
N LYS A 2 17.69 -7.93 54.62
CA LYS A 2 16.28 -8.22 54.23
C LYS A 2 15.60 -7.10 53.41
N LYS A 3 15.71 -7.14 52.08
CA LYS A 3 14.92 -7.88 51.05
C LYS A 3 13.76 -7.02 50.52
N LEU A 4 14.02 -6.25 49.46
CA LEU A 4 12.99 -5.61 48.63
C LEU A 4 12.45 -6.64 47.62
N PHE A 5 11.13 -6.78 47.58
CA PHE A 5 10.38 -7.50 46.55
C PHE A 5 10.48 -6.72 45.23
N TYR A 6 11.05 -7.33 44.18
CA TYR A 6 10.85 -6.88 42.81
C TYR A 6 9.69 -7.68 42.22
N ILE A 7 8.54 -7.03 42.06
CA ILE A 7 7.47 -7.54 41.19
C ILE A 7 7.89 -7.19 39.76
N LEU A 8 8.32 -8.22 39.04
CA LEU A 8 8.65 -8.16 37.62
C LEU A 8 7.33 -8.02 36.83
N PHE A 9 6.97 -6.80 36.46
CA PHE A 9 5.83 -6.57 35.56
C PHE A 9 6.29 -6.88 34.13
N PHE A 10 6.30 -8.18 33.77
CA PHE A 10 6.40 -8.60 32.37
C PHE A 10 5.08 -8.25 31.69
N VAL A 11 4.99 -7.04 31.13
CA VAL A 11 3.97 -6.76 30.11
C VAL A 11 4.34 -7.59 28.91
N LEU A 12 3.67 -8.72 28.75
CA LEU A 12 3.57 -9.43 27.49
C LEU A 12 2.98 -8.45 26.48
N LEU A 13 3.82 -7.89 25.61
CA LEU A 13 3.40 -7.25 24.37
C LEU A 13 2.76 -8.33 23.50
N SER A 14 1.44 -8.50 23.63
CA SER A 14 0.67 -9.22 22.62
C SER A 14 0.51 -8.33 21.38
N PRO A 15 0.56 -8.91 20.18
CA PRO A 15 0.42 -8.18 18.93
C PRO A 15 -1.06 -7.92 18.64
N GLN A 16 -1.66 -7.01 19.39
CA GLN A 16 -2.86 -6.31 18.95
C GLN A 16 -2.43 -4.87 18.72
N ALA A 17 -2.16 -4.52 17.46
CA ALA A 17 -2.39 -3.16 17.02
C ALA A 17 -3.81 -2.82 17.44
N PHE A 18 -3.95 -1.89 18.38
CA PHE A 18 -5.23 -1.33 18.76
C PHE A 18 -5.85 -0.80 17.46
N ALA A 19 -6.88 -1.47 16.95
CA ALA A 19 -7.72 -0.90 15.91
C ALA A 19 -8.30 0.38 16.52
N GLN A 20 -7.73 1.54 16.19
CA GLN A 20 -8.32 2.81 16.59
C GLN A 20 -9.69 2.87 15.91
N ASN A 21 -10.72 3.22 16.68
CA ASN A 21 -12.05 3.46 16.10
C ASN A 21 -11.92 4.58 15.03
N ILE A 22 -12.58 4.41 13.88
CA ILE A 22 -12.58 5.39 12.77
C ILE A 22 -12.92 6.81 13.24
N ASP A 23 -13.78 6.95 14.25
CA ASP A 23 -14.11 8.25 14.85
C ASP A 23 -12.92 8.90 15.57
N SER A 24 -12.09 8.09 16.22
CA SER A 24 -10.85 8.56 16.86
C SER A 24 -9.83 8.99 15.81
N LEU A 25 -9.73 8.26 14.70
CA LEU A 25 -8.87 8.63 13.57
C LEU A 25 -9.33 9.91 12.90
N LYS A 26 -10.65 10.08 12.67
CA LYS A 26 -11.23 11.34 12.15
C LYS A 26 -10.91 12.53 13.06
N LEU A 27 -11.03 12.34 14.38
CA LEU A 27 -10.67 13.38 15.35
C LEU A 27 -9.17 13.69 15.33
N ALA A 28 -8.33 12.66 15.26
CA ALA A 28 -6.87 12.82 15.16
C ALA A 28 -6.47 13.56 13.88
N LEU A 29 -7.11 13.25 12.74
CA LEU A 29 -6.88 13.91 11.46
C LEU A 29 -7.21 15.40 11.54
N LYS A 30 -8.34 15.76 12.17
CA LYS A 30 -8.75 17.16 12.37
C LYS A 30 -7.72 17.95 13.20
N ASN A 31 -7.09 17.28 14.16
CA ASN A 31 -6.14 17.92 15.09
C ASN A 31 -4.68 17.85 14.61
N ALA A 32 -4.39 17.12 13.53
CA ALA A 32 -3.03 16.92 13.02
C ALA A 32 -2.48 18.21 12.39
N LYS A 33 -1.36 18.70 12.93
CA LYS A 33 -0.68 19.92 12.47
C LYS A 33 0.32 19.69 11.33
N HIS A 34 0.83 18.46 11.22
CA HIS A 34 1.86 18.12 10.23
C HIS A 34 1.27 17.24 9.13
N ASP A 35 1.52 17.61 7.88
CA ASP A 35 1.03 16.91 6.71
C ASP A 35 1.49 15.44 6.64
N THR A 36 2.70 15.14 7.12
CA THR A 36 3.15 13.74 7.23
C THR A 36 2.30 12.94 8.22
N THR A 37 1.90 13.54 9.34
CA THR A 37 1.00 12.90 10.32
C THR A 37 -0.38 12.69 9.73
N ARG A 38 -0.89 13.67 8.98
CA ARG A 38 -2.17 13.54 8.26
C ARG A 38 -2.15 12.37 7.28
N CYS A 39 -1.08 12.21 6.50
CA CYS A 39 -0.93 11.07 5.60
C CYS A 39 -0.94 9.72 6.33
N ASN A 40 -0.23 9.63 7.47
CA ASN A 40 -0.22 8.40 8.27
C ASN A 40 -1.64 8.05 8.75
N ILE A 41 -2.35 9.04 9.31
CA ILE A 41 -3.72 8.83 9.82
C ILE A 41 -4.66 8.43 8.68
N LEU A 42 -4.56 9.08 7.52
CA LEU A 42 -5.36 8.71 6.36
C LEU A 42 -5.06 7.28 5.88
N ASN A 43 -3.81 6.85 5.90
CA ASN A 43 -3.45 5.46 5.58
C ASN A 43 -4.10 4.47 6.57
N GLU A 44 -4.03 4.76 7.88
CA GLU A 44 -4.70 3.94 8.90
C GLU A 44 -6.23 3.91 8.70
N MET A 45 -6.83 5.04 8.31
CA MET A 45 -8.25 5.11 7.97
C MET A 45 -8.58 4.28 6.73
N ILE A 46 -7.75 4.30 5.69
CA ILE A 46 -7.91 3.49 4.47
C ILE A 46 -7.86 2.00 4.77
N GLU A 47 -6.99 1.57 5.70
CA GLU A 47 -6.86 0.17 6.11
C GLU A 47 -8.04 -0.30 6.99
N ALA A 48 -8.66 0.61 7.74
CA ALA A 48 -9.78 0.32 8.63
C ALA A 48 -11.17 0.50 7.98
N GLU A 49 -11.27 1.25 6.88
CA GLU A 49 -12.51 1.61 6.22
C GLU A 49 -12.97 0.53 5.22
N ASN A 50 -14.25 0.17 5.28
CA ASN A 50 -14.87 -0.81 4.39
C ASN A 50 -15.99 -0.20 3.52
N ASP A 51 -16.26 1.09 3.66
CA ASP A 51 -17.26 1.81 2.87
C ASP A 51 -16.71 2.22 1.49
N ASP A 52 -17.31 1.66 0.44
CA ASP A 52 -16.93 1.88 -0.97
C ASP A 52 -17.07 3.35 -1.44
N GLU A 53 -17.92 4.15 -0.79
CA GLU A 53 -18.09 5.57 -1.12
C GLU A 53 -17.04 6.45 -0.43
N VAL A 54 -16.64 6.06 0.78
CA VAL A 54 -15.70 6.84 1.61
C VAL A 54 -14.25 6.51 1.26
N TRP A 55 -13.95 5.25 0.96
CA TRP A 55 -12.59 4.77 0.69
C TRP A 55 -11.86 5.54 -0.44
N PRO A 56 -12.52 5.92 -1.56
CA PRO A 56 -11.91 6.76 -2.60
C PRO A 56 -11.58 8.19 -2.13
N LEU A 57 -12.36 8.74 -1.20
CA LEU A 57 -12.17 10.10 -0.69
C LEU A 57 -10.88 10.18 0.14
N TYR A 58 -10.64 9.19 1.02
CA TYR A 58 -9.41 9.15 1.82
C TYR A 58 -8.16 8.99 0.96
N ASN A 59 -8.21 8.13 -0.05
CA ASN A 59 -7.11 7.97 -1.00
C ASN A 59 -6.83 9.26 -1.78
N THR A 60 -7.88 9.98 -2.19
CA THR A 60 -7.75 11.26 -2.88
C THR A 60 -7.17 12.35 -1.97
N GLU A 61 -7.64 12.45 -0.72
CA GLU A 61 -7.09 13.41 0.25
C GLU A 61 -5.61 13.11 0.55
N MET A 62 -5.28 11.83 0.78
CA MET A 62 -3.91 11.40 1.04
C MET A 62 -2.99 11.76 -0.13
N LYS A 63 -3.44 11.53 -1.37
CA LYS A 63 -2.73 11.93 -2.59
C LYS A 63 -2.43 13.43 -2.60
N ASN A 64 -3.45 14.27 -2.36
CA ASN A 64 -3.31 15.72 -2.43
C ASN A 64 -2.32 16.25 -1.38
N ILE A 65 -2.39 15.74 -0.14
CA ILE A 65 -1.45 16.12 0.92
C ILE A 65 -0.03 15.65 0.58
N ALA A 66 0.12 14.43 0.04
CA ALA A 66 1.41 13.93 -0.39
C ALA A 66 2.02 14.78 -1.52
N GLU A 67 1.21 15.27 -2.48
CA GLU A 67 1.66 16.20 -3.52
C GLU A 67 2.12 17.55 -2.91
N ILE A 68 1.39 18.10 -1.95
CA ILE A 68 1.79 19.32 -1.23
C ILE A 68 3.13 19.11 -0.50
N LEU A 69 3.30 17.98 0.19
CA LEU A 69 4.54 17.64 0.87
C LEU A 69 5.75 17.67 -0.07
N LEU A 70 5.58 17.19 -1.32
CA LEU A 70 6.65 17.20 -2.33
C LEU A 70 7.02 18.61 -2.79
N THR A 71 6.09 19.57 -2.75
CA THR A 71 6.36 20.96 -3.13
C THR A 71 7.04 21.78 -2.03
N SER A 72 6.94 21.36 -0.76
CA SER A 72 7.24 22.19 0.41
C SER A 72 8.71 22.25 0.90
N GLN A 73 9.72 22.03 0.04
CA GLN A 73 11.17 22.08 0.38
C GLN A 73 11.58 21.29 1.66
N GLN A 74 10.89 20.18 1.97
CA GLN A 74 11.14 19.42 3.19
C GLN A 74 12.40 18.53 3.14
N LYS A 75 12.84 18.08 4.33
CA LYS A 75 13.95 17.14 4.54
C LYS A 75 13.77 15.85 3.70
N VAL A 76 14.88 15.31 3.17
CA VAL A 76 14.92 14.11 2.30
C VAL A 76 14.08 12.93 2.82
N LYS A 77 14.08 12.68 4.14
CA LYS A 77 13.29 11.60 4.75
C LYS A 77 11.77 11.83 4.63
N ALA A 78 11.31 13.06 4.81
CA ALA A 78 9.89 13.42 4.65
C ALA A 78 9.45 13.30 3.19
N VAL A 79 10.33 13.65 2.25
CA VAL A 79 10.11 13.47 0.80
C VAL A 79 9.95 11.99 0.45
N LYS A 80 10.81 11.10 0.99
CA LYS A 80 10.67 9.65 0.76
C LYS A 80 9.34 9.10 1.29
N ILE A 81 8.93 9.54 2.48
CA ILE A 81 7.65 9.13 3.08
C ILE A 81 6.46 9.65 2.25
N ALA A 82 6.49 10.91 1.83
CA ALA A 82 5.46 11.49 0.97
C ALA A 82 5.34 10.74 -0.36
N LYS A 83 6.47 10.44 -1.02
CA LYS A 83 6.49 9.62 -2.24
C LYS A 83 5.87 8.23 -2.01
N LYS A 84 6.14 7.59 -0.86
CA LYS A 84 5.53 6.31 -0.51
C LYS A 84 4.00 6.39 -0.45
N TYR A 85 3.46 7.37 0.27
CA TYR A 85 2.00 7.57 0.37
C TYR A 85 1.37 7.96 -0.95
N LEU A 86 2.03 8.82 -1.73
CA LEU A 86 1.57 9.18 -3.06
C LEU A 86 1.48 7.96 -3.97
N ALA A 87 2.48 7.07 -3.92
CA ALA A 87 2.47 5.84 -4.70
C ALA A 87 1.38 4.86 -4.26
N GLU A 88 1.14 4.73 -2.95
CA GLU A 88 0.04 3.92 -2.40
C GLU A 88 -1.32 4.45 -2.87
N ALA A 89 -1.54 5.76 -2.75
CA ALA A 89 -2.78 6.39 -3.22
C ALA A 89 -3.02 6.16 -4.71
N PHE A 90 -1.98 6.28 -5.54
CA PHE A 90 -2.07 5.96 -6.97
C PHE A 90 -2.43 4.49 -7.22
N ASN A 91 -1.84 3.54 -6.49
CA ASN A 91 -2.18 2.13 -6.65
C ASN A 91 -3.66 1.88 -6.29
N ASN A 92 -4.14 2.47 -5.21
CA ASN A 92 -5.51 2.34 -4.73
C ASN A 92 -6.54 2.97 -5.67
N ILE A 93 -6.25 4.17 -6.19
CA ILE A 93 -7.06 4.81 -7.23
C ILE A 93 -7.07 3.98 -8.52
N GLY A 94 -5.93 3.36 -8.88
CA GLY A 94 -5.85 2.43 -9.99
C GLY A 94 -6.79 1.24 -9.82
N PHE A 95 -6.85 0.66 -8.62
CA PHE A 95 -7.75 -0.44 -8.27
C PHE A 95 -9.23 -0.04 -8.34
N ILE A 96 -9.60 1.15 -7.86
CA ILE A 96 -10.96 1.67 -8.00
C ILE A 96 -11.36 1.76 -9.48
N PHE A 97 -10.50 2.34 -10.32
CA PHE A 97 -10.80 2.45 -11.74
C PHE A 97 -10.89 1.09 -12.44
N ASP A 98 -10.08 0.12 -12.02
CA ASP A 98 -10.12 -1.25 -12.55
C ASP A 98 -11.47 -1.91 -12.23
N ASN A 99 -11.94 -1.79 -10.98
CA ASN A 99 -13.25 -2.31 -10.55
C ASN A 99 -14.42 -1.62 -11.27
N GLN A 100 -14.27 -0.35 -11.64
CA GLN A 100 -15.24 0.40 -12.43
C GLN A 100 -15.16 0.10 -13.94
N GLY A 101 -14.24 -0.75 -14.38
CA GLY A 101 -14.00 -1.06 -15.80
C GLY A 101 -13.32 0.07 -16.58
N ASN A 102 -12.82 1.13 -15.91
CA ASN A 102 -12.08 2.21 -16.55
C ASN A 102 -10.59 1.85 -16.68
N ILE A 103 -10.33 0.94 -17.62
CA ILE A 103 -9.03 0.29 -17.83
C ILE A 103 -7.90 1.30 -18.09
N SER A 104 -8.17 2.33 -18.90
CA SER A 104 -7.14 3.33 -19.24
C SER A 104 -6.68 4.10 -17.99
N LYS A 105 -7.62 4.52 -17.15
CA LYS A 105 -7.28 5.25 -15.91
C LYS A 105 -6.64 4.33 -14.88
N ALA A 106 -7.07 3.07 -14.79
CA ALA A 106 -6.46 2.08 -13.91
C ALA A 106 -4.96 1.92 -14.20
N LEU A 107 -4.62 1.64 -15.47
CA LEU A 107 -3.25 1.46 -15.93
C LEU A 107 -2.39 2.72 -15.75
N GLU A 108 -2.94 3.90 -16.01
CA GLU A 108 -2.25 5.17 -15.78
C GLU A 108 -1.86 5.36 -14.31
N ASN A 109 -2.80 5.10 -13.39
CA ASN A 109 -2.56 5.26 -11.96
C ASN A 109 -1.60 4.20 -11.42
N TYR A 110 -1.76 2.93 -11.79
CA TYR A 110 -0.79 1.89 -11.43
C TYR A 110 0.63 2.23 -11.93
N GLY A 111 0.76 2.75 -13.16
CA GLY A 111 2.03 3.17 -13.73
C GLY A 111 2.68 4.34 -12.97
N LYS A 112 1.89 5.35 -12.58
CA LYS A 112 2.38 6.47 -11.75
C LYS A 112 2.90 5.99 -10.39
N GLY A 113 2.13 5.16 -9.69
CA GLY A 113 2.53 4.62 -8.39
C GLY A 113 3.78 3.74 -8.47
N LEU A 114 3.87 2.90 -9.50
CA LEU A 114 5.04 2.04 -9.75
C LEU A 114 6.31 2.87 -9.99
N LYS A 115 6.24 3.89 -10.86
CA LYS A 115 7.39 4.76 -11.15
C LYS A 115 7.91 5.46 -9.89
N ILE A 116 7.01 5.97 -9.04
CA ILE A 116 7.40 6.62 -7.79
C ILE A 116 8.09 5.63 -6.85
N ARG A 117 7.62 4.39 -6.78
CA ARG A 117 8.22 3.34 -5.94
C ARG A 117 9.59 2.89 -6.44
N GLU A 118 9.77 2.83 -7.75
CA GLU A 118 11.08 2.65 -8.39
C GLU A 118 12.03 3.80 -8.04
N ASP A 119 11.58 5.06 -8.15
CA ASP A 119 12.38 6.25 -7.84
C ASP A 119 12.87 6.32 -6.38
N ILE A 120 12.16 5.68 -5.44
CA ILE A 120 12.54 5.64 -4.01
C ILE A 120 13.13 4.30 -3.56
N GLU A 121 13.32 3.38 -4.50
CA GLU A 121 13.84 2.02 -4.28
C GLU A 121 13.05 1.24 -3.22
N ASP A 122 11.72 1.42 -3.17
CA ASP A 122 10.84 0.72 -2.23
C ASP A 122 10.46 -0.66 -2.80
N LYS A 123 11.34 -1.66 -2.63
CA LYS A 123 11.14 -3.01 -3.16
C LYS A 123 9.80 -3.63 -2.76
N TYR A 124 9.44 -3.54 -1.47
CA TYR A 124 8.13 -4.01 -0.97
C TYR A 124 6.99 -3.28 -1.66
N GLY A 125 7.13 -1.96 -1.82
CA GLY A 125 6.20 -1.16 -2.58
C GLY A 125 6.10 -1.62 -4.04
N ILE A 126 7.18 -1.97 -4.72
CA ILE A 126 7.14 -2.28 -6.16
C ILE A 126 6.39 -3.59 -6.45
N ALA A 127 6.47 -4.58 -5.57
CA ALA A 127 5.90 -5.91 -5.80
C ALA A 127 4.36 -5.88 -5.96
N MET A 128 3.66 -5.10 -5.14
CA MET A 128 2.19 -5.05 -5.10
C MET A 128 1.56 -4.47 -6.38
N PRO A 129 1.94 -3.28 -6.90
CA PRO A 129 1.42 -2.74 -8.15
C PRO A 129 1.70 -3.66 -9.34
N LEU A 130 2.85 -4.33 -9.37
CA LEU A 130 3.16 -5.32 -10.41
C LEU A 130 2.19 -6.51 -10.34
N ASN A 131 1.85 -6.98 -9.14
CA ASN A 131 0.86 -8.04 -8.97
C ASN A 131 -0.54 -7.59 -9.45
N ASN A 132 -0.93 -6.34 -9.16
CA ASN A 132 -2.21 -5.77 -9.60
C ASN A 132 -2.26 -5.61 -11.13
N LEU A 133 -1.19 -5.12 -11.76
CA LEU A 133 -1.06 -5.07 -13.22
C LEU A 133 -1.14 -6.46 -13.84
N GLY A 134 -0.50 -7.46 -13.22
CA GLY A 134 -0.59 -8.85 -13.64
C GLY A 134 -2.03 -9.39 -13.59
N PHE A 135 -2.74 -9.10 -12.51
CA PHE A 135 -4.14 -9.50 -12.32
C PHE A 135 -5.06 -8.86 -13.34
N HIS A 136 -4.91 -7.55 -13.52
CA HIS A 136 -5.63 -6.78 -14.52
C HIS A 136 -5.47 -7.39 -15.93
N TYR A 137 -4.24 -7.60 -16.40
CA TYR A 137 -4.00 -8.16 -17.73
C TYR A 137 -4.49 -9.61 -17.85
N LYS A 138 -4.46 -10.40 -16.77
CA LYS A 138 -5.01 -11.76 -16.76
C LYS A 138 -6.51 -11.74 -17.05
N ASN A 139 -7.25 -10.86 -16.37
CA ASN A 139 -8.71 -10.78 -16.49
C ASN A 139 -9.18 -10.18 -17.82
N HIS A 140 -8.32 -9.40 -18.49
CA HIS A 140 -8.63 -8.76 -19.78
C HIS A 140 -7.95 -9.44 -20.98
N GLY A 141 -7.64 -10.74 -20.90
CA GLY A 141 -7.13 -11.55 -22.02
C GLY A 141 -5.66 -11.31 -22.40
N GLY A 142 -4.96 -10.42 -21.70
CA GLY A 142 -3.55 -10.09 -21.89
C GLY A 142 -2.57 -11.03 -21.19
N LEU A 143 -2.73 -12.35 -21.33
CA LEU A 143 -2.00 -13.34 -20.55
C LEU A 143 -0.47 -13.20 -20.62
N GLN A 144 0.09 -12.90 -21.81
CA GLN A 144 1.53 -12.72 -21.94
C GLN A 144 2.03 -11.51 -21.13
N LYS A 145 1.29 -10.39 -21.15
CA LYS A 145 1.60 -9.21 -20.34
C LYS A 145 1.47 -9.51 -18.86
N ALA A 146 0.43 -10.24 -18.46
CA ALA A 146 0.23 -10.66 -17.07
C ALA A 146 1.44 -11.44 -16.53
N LEU A 147 1.98 -12.37 -17.30
CA LEU A 147 3.16 -13.16 -16.93
C LEU A 147 4.42 -12.31 -16.77
N VAL A 148 4.60 -11.27 -17.58
CA VAL A 148 5.73 -10.33 -17.44
C VAL A 148 5.65 -9.63 -16.08
N PHE A 149 4.48 -9.08 -15.73
CA PHE A 149 4.29 -8.38 -14.46
C PHE A 149 4.40 -9.31 -13.24
N TYR A 150 3.78 -10.50 -13.28
CA TYR A 150 3.91 -11.49 -12.21
C TYR A 150 5.34 -12.00 -12.05
N SER A 151 6.10 -12.13 -13.14
CA SER A 151 7.51 -12.56 -13.07
C SER A 151 8.39 -11.49 -12.46
N ARG A 152 8.13 -10.23 -12.78
CA ARG A 152 8.84 -9.10 -12.17
C ARG A 152 8.52 -8.97 -10.68
N SER A 153 7.25 -9.10 -10.29
CA SER A 153 6.81 -9.13 -8.88
C SER A 153 7.48 -10.28 -8.11
N PHE A 154 7.49 -11.48 -8.69
CA PHE A 154 8.08 -12.67 -8.07
C PHE A 154 9.58 -12.52 -7.82
N LYS A 155 10.31 -11.96 -8.78
CA LYS A 155 11.76 -11.72 -8.62
C LYS A 155 12.04 -10.78 -7.46
N ILE A 156 11.20 -9.76 -7.26
CA ILE A 156 11.35 -8.82 -6.15
C ILE A 156 11.05 -9.52 -4.82
N ASP A 157 9.98 -10.31 -4.75
CA ASP A 157 9.66 -11.11 -3.56
C ASP A 157 10.78 -12.11 -3.22
N GLU A 158 11.39 -12.74 -4.24
CA GLU A 158 12.55 -13.60 -4.08
C GLU A 158 13.77 -12.84 -3.53
N GLU A 159 14.09 -11.66 -4.09
CA GLU A 159 15.17 -10.80 -3.60
C GLU A 159 14.95 -10.34 -2.15
N MET A 160 13.70 -10.22 -1.71
CA MET A 160 13.33 -9.84 -0.33
C MET A 160 13.18 -11.05 0.61
N GLY A 161 13.16 -12.28 0.08
CA GLY A 161 12.85 -13.48 0.83
C GLY A 161 11.38 -13.60 1.27
N ASP A 162 10.45 -12.89 0.61
CA ASP A 162 9.02 -12.94 0.91
C ASP A 162 8.36 -14.20 0.33
N LYS A 163 8.36 -15.26 1.15
CA LYS A 163 7.77 -16.55 0.80
C LYS A 163 6.25 -16.48 0.58
N GLN A 164 5.55 -15.56 1.24
CA GLN A 164 4.10 -15.42 1.09
C GLN A 164 3.75 -14.79 -0.25
N GLY A 165 4.45 -13.70 -0.61
CA GLY A 165 4.34 -13.06 -1.93
C GLY A 165 4.64 -14.03 -3.07
N MET A 166 5.75 -14.78 -2.95
CA MET A 166 6.10 -15.84 -3.90
C MET A 166 4.99 -16.90 -4.06
N ALA A 167 4.45 -17.43 -2.95
CA ALA A 167 3.40 -18.45 -2.99
C ALA A 167 2.13 -17.91 -3.68
N HIS A 168 1.74 -16.68 -3.38
CA HIS A 168 0.60 -16.03 -4.00
C HIS A 168 0.78 -15.82 -5.52
N LEU A 169 1.99 -15.48 -5.97
CA LEU A 169 2.28 -15.33 -7.39
C LEU A 169 2.36 -16.67 -8.13
N LEU A 170 2.79 -17.74 -7.46
CA LEU A 170 2.80 -19.08 -8.04
C LEU A 170 1.39 -19.56 -8.37
N THR A 171 0.40 -19.35 -7.51
CA THR A 171 -1.00 -19.72 -7.83
C THR A 171 -1.52 -18.94 -9.04
N ARG A 172 -1.18 -17.65 -9.16
CA ARG A 172 -1.57 -16.79 -10.29
C ARG A 172 -0.88 -17.18 -11.60
N LYS A 173 0.35 -17.70 -11.56
CA LYS A 173 1.08 -18.23 -12.73
C LYS A 173 0.61 -19.63 -13.15
N ILE A 174 0.31 -20.51 -12.19
CA ILE A 174 -0.07 -21.91 -12.44
C ILE A 174 -1.45 -22.03 -13.11
N HIS A 175 -2.34 -21.06 -12.91
CA HIS A 175 -3.68 -21.05 -13.53
C HIS A 175 -3.66 -20.98 -15.08
N LYS A 176 -2.49 -20.87 -15.70
CA LYS A 176 -2.27 -21.10 -17.14
C LYS A 176 -2.49 -22.56 -17.56
N PHE A 177 -2.32 -23.52 -16.66
CA PHE A 177 -2.26 -24.95 -16.98
C PHE A 177 -3.52 -25.74 -16.62
N SER A 178 -4.53 -25.10 -16.01
CA SER A 178 -5.74 -25.78 -15.52
C SER A 178 -6.99 -25.53 -16.38
N THR A 179 -6.89 -24.80 -17.50
CA THR A 179 -8.04 -24.46 -18.38
C THR A 179 -7.83 -24.86 -19.84
N THR A 180 -7.08 -25.94 -20.08
CA THR A 180 -7.04 -26.69 -21.36
C THR A 180 -7.47 -28.11 -21.10
#